data_AF-A0AAD6G7Z8-F1
#
_entry.id   AF-A0AAD6G7Z8-F1
#
_cell.length_a   1.000
_cell.length_b   1.000
_cell.length_c   1.000
_cell.angle_alpha   90.00
_cell.angle_beta   90.00
_cell.angle_gamma   90.00
#
_symmetry.space_group_name_H-M   'P 1'
#
loop_
_entity.id
_entity.type
_entity.pdbx_description
1 polymer ?
#
loop_
_entity_poly.entity_id
_entity_poly.type
_entity_poly.pdbx_seq_one_letter_code
_entity_poly.pdbx_strand_id
1 'polypeptide(L)'
;MASVSYGDANSGLQVGVNQGSIYVSQGGSRTCEHNPERSEPRPEPLSTVPFPRDPDFVGRNETLGQIHEKASIAGSRLALVGLGGIGKTQLAIEYCHQVRQRTADTWIFWVHASNAARCEQSLRDLADRVKIPGSQDRNANISQVVGHWLQDGKIGKWILVLDNVDDDELLRKPLAKS
;
A
#
# COMPACT_ATOMS: atom_id res chain seq x y z
N MET A 1 35.11 18.42 45.54
CA MET A 1 35.46 19.69 44.88
C MET A 1 35.54 19.44 43.37
N ALA A 2 35.33 20.50 42.58
CA ALA A 2 35.25 20.57 41.12
C ALA A 2 33.84 20.37 40.54
N SER A 3 33.17 21.51 40.37
CA SER A 3 32.12 21.73 39.36
C SER A 3 32.80 21.84 38.00
N VAL A 4 32.30 21.12 36.99
CA VAL A 4 32.42 21.51 35.59
C VAL A 4 31.10 21.16 34.90
N SER A 5 30.49 22.19 34.30
CA SER A 5 29.42 22.07 33.30
C SER A 5 30.04 21.93 31.92
N TYR A 6 29.50 21.03 31.10
CA TYR A 6 29.60 21.11 29.64
C TYR A 6 28.25 20.71 29.02
N GLY A 7 27.65 21.70 28.36
CA GLY A 7 27.05 21.66 27.02
C GLY A 7 26.20 20.46 26.58
N ASP A 8 25.06 20.82 25.97
CA ASP A 8 24.22 19.95 25.16
C ASP A 8 25.02 19.12 24.14
N ALA A 9 24.56 17.88 23.94
CA ALA A 9 25.12 16.81 23.12
C ALA A 9 26.22 15.94 23.78
N ASN A 10 25.79 15.00 24.64
CA ASN A 10 26.12 13.59 24.45
C ASN A 10 25.30 12.63 25.32
N SER A 11 25.21 11.40 24.79
CA SER A 11 24.39 10.25 25.16
C SER A 11 24.92 9.44 26.34
N GLY A 12 24.00 8.91 27.15
CA GLY A 12 24.26 7.86 28.14
C GLY A 12 23.65 6.53 27.68
N LEU A 13 24.47 5.48 27.59
CA LEU A 13 24.03 4.09 27.43
C LEU A 13 24.05 3.44 28.82
N GLN A 14 22.88 3.08 29.35
CA GLN A 14 22.80 2.32 30.59
C GLN A 14 22.77 0.82 30.26
N VAL A 15 23.89 0.14 30.54
CA VAL A 15 23.99 -1.32 30.52
C VAL A 15 23.77 -1.83 31.94
N GLY A 16 22.71 -2.62 32.15
CA GLY A 16 22.46 -3.34 33.39
C GLY A 16 20.99 -3.63 33.63
N VAL A 17 20.66 -4.89 33.92
CA VAL A 17 19.34 -5.29 34.41
C VAL A 17 19.34 -5.12 35.92
N ASN A 18 18.46 -4.26 36.45
CA ASN A 18 18.29 -4.13 37.89
C ASN A 18 16.95 -4.78 38.27
N GLN A 19 17.01 -5.90 38.99
CA GLN A 19 15.84 -6.53 39.57
C GLN A 19 15.67 -6.04 41.00
N GLY A 20 14.86 -5.00 41.16
CA GLY A 20 14.45 -4.49 42.46
C GLY A 20 13.08 -3.82 42.34
N SER A 21 12.14 -4.20 43.20
CA SER A 21 10.80 -3.63 43.26
C SER A 21 10.83 -2.27 43.96
N ILE A 22 10.49 -1.19 43.23
CA ILE A 22 10.44 0.17 43.75
C ILE A 22 9.02 0.43 44.29
N TYR A 23 8.91 0.72 45.58
CA TYR A 23 7.70 1.29 46.18
C TYR A 23 7.85 2.82 46.22
N VAL A 24 6.98 3.55 45.53
CA VAL A 24 6.94 5.01 45.55
C VAL A 24 5.89 5.48 46.56
N SER A 25 6.34 6.19 47.60
CA SER A 25 5.50 6.87 48.58
C SER A 25 4.86 8.13 47.98
N GLN A 26 3.59 8.36 48.32
CA GLN A 26 2.75 9.43 47.81
C GLN A 26 3.31 10.83 48.12
N GLY A 27 3.39 11.69 47.11
CA GLY A 27 3.72 13.11 47.26
C GLY A 27 3.79 13.88 45.94
N GLY A 28 2.63 14.32 45.44
CA GLY A 28 2.46 15.52 44.58
C GLY A 28 3.33 15.71 43.33
N SER A 29 2.87 15.21 42.18
CA SER A 29 2.98 15.91 40.89
C SER A 29 2.18 15.20 39.81
N ARG A 30 1.65 15.99 38.88
CA ARG A 30 0.77 15.61 37.76
C ARG A 30 1.27 14.34 37.07
N THR A 31 0.51 13.25 37.18
CA THR A 31 0.68 12.10 36.29
C THR A 31 0.16 12.50 34.92
N CYS A 32 1.08 12.85 34.02
CA CYS A 32 0.82 12.65 32.60
C CYS A 32 0.67 11.14 32.42
N GLU A 33 -0.58 10.68 32.30
CA GLU A 33 -0.86 9.37 31.74
C GLU A 33 -0.30 9.38 30.32
N HIS A 34 0.91 8.84 30.18
CA HIS A 34 1.50 8.53 28.90
C HIS A 34 0.66 7.38 28.33
N ASN A 35 -0.43 7.73 27.66
CA ASN A 35 -1.11 6.83 26.75
C ASN A 35 -0.02 6.33 25.78
N PRO A 36 0.36 5.04 25.79
CA PRO A 36 1.27 4.56 24.77
C PRO A 36 0.56 4.84 23.46
N GLU A 37 1.16 5.69 22.62
CA GLU A 37 0.74 5.96 21.26
C GLU A 37 0.27 4.63 20.66
N ARG A 38 -1.05 4.44 20.62
CA ARG A 38 -1.67 3.26 20.04
C ARG A 38 -1.29 3.37 18.58
N SER A 39 -0.27 2.60 18.20
CA SER A 39 0.17 2.48 16.82
C SER A 39 -1.11 2.23 16.03
N GLU A 40 -1.51 3.18 15.19
CA GLU A 40 -2.72 2.98 14.39
C GLU A 40 -2.53 1.66 13.65
N PRO A 41 -3.46 0.70 13.80
CA PRO A 41 -3.28 -0.60 13.19
C PRO A 41 -3.11 -0.37 11.69
N ARG A 42 -2.01 -0.90 11.15
CA ARG A 42 -1.76 -0.85 9.71
C ARG A 42 -3.01 -1.37 9.01
N PRO A 43 -3.57 -0.62 8.04
CA PRO A 43 -4.76 -1.08 7.36
C PRO A 43 -4.51 -2.48 6.77
N GLU A 44 -5.48 -3.37 6.90
CA GLU A 44 -5.32 -4.75 6.46
C GLU A 44 -5.29 -4.84 4.93
N PRO A 45 -4.33 -5.57 4.34
CA PRO A 45 -4.20 -5.68 2.89
C PRO A 45 -5.46 -6.24 2.23
N LEU A 46 -6.10 -5.40 1.42
CA LEU A 46 -7.31 -5.71 0.66
C LEU A 46 -6.96 -6.17 -0.77
N SER A 47 -7.82 -7.04 -1.31
CA SER A 47 -7.86 -7.35 -2.74
C SER A 47 -9.20 -6.88 -3.32
N THR A 48 -9.14 -6.18 -4.44
CA THR A 48 -10.32 -5.69 -5.19
C THR A 48 -10.50 -6.40 -6.53
N VAL A 49 -9.82 -7.54 -6.73
CA VAL A 49 -9.95 -8.35 -7.95
C VAL A 49 -11.43 -8.70 -8.18
N PRO A 50 -12.00 -8.39 -9.36
CA PRO A 50 -13.45 -8.43 -9.58
C PRO A 50 -14.03 -9.84 -9.67
N PHE A 51 -13.18 -10.86 -9.88
CA PHE A 51 -13.60 -12.24 -10.06
C PHE A 51 -12.88 -13.19 -9.11
N PRO A 52 -13.57 -14.25 -8.64
CA PRO A 52 -12.94 -15.32 -7.89
C PRO A 52 -11.86 -16.00 -8.74
N ARG A 53 -10.92 -16.67 -8.06
CA ARG A 53 -9.93 -17.49 -8.75
C ARG A 53 -10.64 -18.62 -9.48
N ASP A 54 -10.28 -18.81 -10.73
CA ASP A 54 -10.76 -19.91 -11.55
C ASP A 54 -9.95 -21.19 -11.23
N PRO A 55 -10.57 -22.24 -10.65
CA PRO A 55 -9.86 -23.48 -10.33
C PRO A 55 -9.42 -24.25 -11.59
N ASP A 56 -10.08 -24.01 -12.72
CA ASP A 56 -9.81 -24.66 -14.00
C ASP A 56 -8.83 -23.84 -14.86
N PHE A 57 -8.21 -22.81 -14.30
CA PHE A 57 -7.16 -22.06 -14.98
C PHE A 57 -5.97 -22.98 -15.30
N VAL A 58 -5.82 -23.32 -16.59
CA VAL A 58 -4.78 -24.21 -17.09
C VAL A 58 -3.67 -23.46 -17.83
N GLY A 59 -2.43 -23.85 -17.54
CA GLY A 59 -1.25 -23.42 -18.31
C GLY A 59 -0.74 -22.01 -17.98
N ARG A 60 0.28 -21.58 -18.75
CA ARG A 60 0.96 -20.26 -18.64
C ARG A 60 1.81 -20.01 -17.40
N ASN A 61 2.25 -21.07 -16.71
CA ASN A 61 3.19 -20.94 -15.58
C ASN A 61 4.48 -20.19 -15.96
N GLU A 62 5.00 -20.40 -17.18
CA GLU A 62 6.15 -19.65 -17.68
C GLU A 62 5.84 -18.15 -17.81
N THR A 63 4.72 -17.80 -18.45
CA THR A 63 4.30 -16.40 -18.59
C THR A 63 4.02 -15.75 -17.24
N LEU A 64 3.37 -16.46 -16.32
CA LEU A 64 3.17 -16.00 -14.94
C LEU A 64 4.51 -15.80 -14.20
N GLY A 65 5.48 -16.67 -14.44
CA GLY A 65 6.85 -16.51 -13.94
C GLY A 65 7.51 -15.24 -14.46
N GLN A 66 7.42 -14.97 -15.77
CA GLN A 66 7.93 -13.75 -16.39
C GLN A 66 7.22 -12.48 -15.89
N ILE A 67 5.90 -12.55 -15.69
CA ILE A 67 5.12 -11.47 -15.08
C ILE A 67 5.63 -11.22 -13.66
N HIS A 68 5.79 -12.28 -12.87
CA HIS A 68 6.24 -12.18 -11.48
C HIS A 68 7.64 -11.57 -11.37
N GLU A 69 8.59 -12.03 -12.18
CA GLU A 69 9.96 -11.52 -12.18
C GLU A 69 9.97 -10.01 -12.46
N LYS A 70 9.24 -9.56 -13.48
CA LYS A 70 9.19 -8.15 -13.87
C LYS A 70 8.42 -7.31 -12.84
N ALA A 71 7.27 -7.80 -12.36
CA ALA A 71 6.39 -7.06 -11.46
C ALA A 71 6.91 -7.03 -10.01
N SER A 72 7.83 -7.91 -9.63
CA SER A 72 8.44 -7.90 -8.29
C SER A 72 9.45 -6.77 -8.09
N ILE A 73 9.91 -6.14 -9.18
CA ILE A 73 10.77 -4.95 -9.11
C ILE A 73 9.93 -3.77 -8.63
N ALA A 74 10.34 -3.12 -7.53
CA ALA A 74 9.63 -2.00 -6.96
C ALA A 74 9.47 -0.84 -7.97
N GLY A 75 8.24 -0.34 -8.13
CA GLY A 75 7.91 0.73 -9.07
C GLY A 75 7.90 0.30 -10.55
N SER A 76 8.02 -0.99 -10.85
CA SER A 76 7.92 -1.51 -12.21
C SER A 76 6.54 -1.29 -12.83
N ARG A 77 6.52 -1.25 -14.17
CA ARG A 77 5.29 -1.20 -14.97
C ARG A 77 5.38 -2.28 -16.03
N LEU A 78 4.32 -3.06 -16.17
CA LEU A 78 4.22 -4.14 -17.14
C LEU A 78 2.91 -4.01 -17.90
N ALA A 79 2.98 -4.10 -19.23
CA ALA A 79 1.81 -4.16 -20.09
C ALA A 79 1.63 -5.59 -20.63
N LEU A 80 0.42 -6.14 -20.48
CA LEU A 80 0.02 -7.37 -21.15
C LEU A 80 -0.59 -6.99 -22.50
N VAL A 81 0.11 -7.31 -23.60
CA VAL A 81 -0.32 -6.97 -24.97
C VAL A 81 -0.56 -8.26 -25.74
N GLY A 82 -1.59 -8.26 -26.58
CA GLY A 82 -1.96 -9.42 -27.39
C GLY A 82 -3.37 -9.27 -27.95
N LEU A 83 -3.73 -10.17 -28.87
CA LEU A 83 -5.02 -10.16 -29.55
C LEU A 83 -6.21 -10.20 -28.56
N GLY A 84 -7.35 -9.69 -29.00
CA GLY A 84 -8.61 -9.81 -28.26
C GLY A 84 -8.93 -11.28 -27.95
N GLY A 85 -9.49 -11.55 -26.78
CA GLY A 85 -9.89 -12.91 -26.39
C GLY A 85 -8.77 -13.86 -25.96
N ILE A 86 -7.48 -13.49 -26.06
CA ILE A 86 -6.36 -14.37 -25.64
C ILE A 86 -6.26 -14.59 -24.12
N GLY A 87 -7.15 -14.00 -23.32
CA GLY A 87 -7.20 -14.19 -21.87
C GLY A 87 -6.18 -13.37 -21.06
N LYS A 88 -5.84 -12.15 -21.50
CA LYS A 88 -4.92 -11.25 -20.76
C LYS A 88 -5.47 -10.89 -19.37
N THR A 89 -6.75 -10.54 -19.31
CA THR A 89 -7.45 -10.24 -18.06
C THR A 89 -7.46 -11.45 -17.13
N GLN A 90 -7.74 -12.65 -17.65
CA GLN A 90 -7.70 -13.88 -16.86
C GLN A 90 -6.29 -14.18 -16.32
N LEU A 91 -5.26 -13.92 -17.12
CA LEU A 91 -3.86 -14.06 -16.70
C LEU A 91 -3.51 -13.08 -15.57
N ALA A 92 -3.97 -11.83 -15.64
CA ALA A 92 -3.78 -10.84 -14.58
C ALA A 92 -4.53 -11.23 -13.29
N ILE A 93 -5.76 -11.75 -13.41
CA ILE A 93 -6.54 -12.27 -12.28
C ILE A 93 -5.79 -13.40 -11.57
N GLU A 94 -5.33 -14.40 -12.31
CA GLU A 94 -4.58 -15.53 -11.73
C GLU A 94 -3.28 -15.04 -11.07
N TYR A 95 -2.55 -14.11 -11.71
CA TYR A 95 -1.35 -13.53 -11.11
C TYR A 95 -1.64 -12.87 -9.76
N CYS A 96 -2.70 -12.05 -9.67
CA CYS A 96 -3.11 -11.42 -8.43
C CYS A 96 -3.43 -12.44 -7.32
N HIS A 97 -4.16 -13.51 -7.65
CA HIS A 97 -4.44 -14.58 -6.69
C HIS A 97 -3.18 -15.30 -6.23
N GLN A 98 -2.20 -15.53 -7.11
CA GLN A 98 -0.91 -16.13 -6.72
C GLN A 98 -0.09 -15.21 -5.82
N VAL A 99 -0.08 -13.90 -6.08
CA VAL A 99 0.60 -12.93 -5.20
C VAL A 99 0.00 -12.97 -3.81
N ARG A 100 -1.33 -12.96 -3.68
CA ARG A 100 -2.02 -13.04 -2.38
C ARG A 100 -1.71 -14.33 -1.62
N GLN A 101 -1.56 -15.45 -2.31
CA GLN A 101 -1.17 -16.72 -1.69
C GLN A 101 0.29 -16.73 -1.20
N ARG A 102 1.20 -16.09 -1.95
CA ARG A 102 2.64 -16.03 -1.61
C ARG A 102 2.96 -14.94 -0.58
N THR A 103 2.22 -13.84 -0.61
CA THR A 103 2.53 -12.61 0.13
C THR A 103 1.21 -11.96 0.53
N ALA A 104 0.59 -12.53 1.55
CA ALA A 104 -0.75 -12.14 2.04
C ALA A 104 -0.82 -10.66 2.48
N ASP A 105 0.32 -10.06 2.79
CA ASP A 105 0.45 -8.65 3.16
C ASP A 105 0.51 -7.67 1.96
N THR A 106 0.41 -8.17 0.73
CA THR A 106 0.35 -7.32 -0.48
C THR A 106 -1.08 -6.88 -0.79
N TRP A 107 -1.24 -5.58 -1.01
CA TRP A 107 -2.49 -4.99 -1.49
C TRP A 107 -2.66 -5.22 -2.98
N ILE A 108 -3.90 -5.50 -3.41
CA ILE A 108 -4.22 -5.64 -4.83
C ILE A 108 -5.40 -4.73 -5.18
N PHE A 109 -5.11 -3.79 -6.07
CA PHE A 109 -6.04 -2.80 -6.59
C PHE A 109 -6.37 -3.10 -8.03
N TRP A 110 -7.65 -3.22 -8.34
CA TRP A 110 -8.15 -3.41 -9.69
C TRP A 110 -8.92 -2.18 -10.14
N VAL A 111 -8.48 -1.57 -11.23
CA VAL A 111 -9.07 -0.36 -11.81
C VAL A 111 -9.50 -0.64 -13.24
N HIS A 112 -10.79 -0.43 -13.51
CA HIS A 112 -11.32 -0.51 -14.86
C HIS A 112 -11.00 0.78 -15.62
N ALA A 113 -10.15 0.69 -16.64
CA ALA A 113 -9.54 1.84 -17.32
C ALA A 113 -9.96 1.95 -18.80
N SER A 114 -11.18 1.53 -19.13
CA SER A 114 -11.75 1.58 -20.49
C SER A 114 -11.94 2.98 -21.06
N ASN A 115 -12.05 3.98 -20.19
CA ASN A 115 -11.99 5.40 -20.53
C ASN A 115 -11.75 6.20 -19.25
N ALA A 116 -11.53 7.51 -19.39
CA ALA A 116 -11.28 8.41 -18.26
C ALA A 116 -12.38 8.36 -17.19
N ALA A 117 -13.67 8.37 -17.58
CA ALA A 117 -14.77 8.36 -16.62
C ALA A 117 -14.86 7.05 -15.84
N ARG A 118 -14.64 5.90 -16.49
CA ARG A 118 -14.61 4.58 -15.85
C ARG A 118 -13.41 4.44 -14.92
N CYS A 119 -12.25 4.92 -15.34
CA CYS A 119 -11.04 4.96 -14.51
C CYS A 119 -11.26 5.81 -13.26
N GLU A 120 -11.79 7.04 -13.42
CA GLU A 120 -12.08 7.94 -12.32
C GLU A 120 -13.06 7.33 -11.32
N GLN A 121 -14.18 6.77 -11.81
CA GLN A 121 -15.16 6.11 -10.94
C GLN A 121 -14.53 4.94 -10.18
N SER A 122 -13.75 4.09 -10.86
CA SER A 122 -13.10 2.94 -10.23
C SER A 122 -12.07 3.36 -9.17
N LEU A 123 -11.38 4.49 -9.37
CA LEU A 123 -10.48 5.07 -8.36
C LEU A 123 -11.24 5.65 -7.16
N ARG A 124 -12.42 6.27 -7.39
CA ARG A 124 -13.29 6.76 -6.30
C ARG A 124 -13.80 5.59 -5.47
N ASP A 125 -14.31 4.54 -6.10
CA ASP A 125 -14.79 3.33 -5.42
C ASP A 125 -13.67 2.68 -4.59
N LEU A 126 -12.44 2.65 -5.11
CA LEU A 126 -11.27 2.16 -4.38
C LEU A 126 -10.96 3.04 -3.18
N ALA A 127 -10.91 4.36 -3.37
CA ALA A 127 -10.61 5.31 -2.31
C ALA A 127 -11.64 5.26 -1.18
N ASP A 128 -12.91 5.07 -1.51
CA ASP A 128 -14.01 4.87 -0.55
C ASP A 128 -13.81 3.58 0.25
N ARG A 129 -13.49 2.47 -0.42
CA ARG A 129 -13.28 1.15 0.22
C ARG A 129 -12.14 1.18 1.24
N VAL A 130 -11.04 1.84 0.91
CA VAL A 130 -9.87 1.95 1.81
C VAL A 130 -9.89 3.22 2.66
N LYS A 131 -11.00 3.98 2.61
CA LYS A 131 -11.28 5.16 3.42
C LYS A 131 -10.18 6.22 3.35
N ILE A 132 -9.69 6.53 2.14
CA ILE A 132 -8.66 7.56 1.95
C ILE A 132 -9.22 8.92 2.35
N PRO A 133 -8.57 9.66 3.27
CA PRO A 133 -8.98 11.02 3.60
C PRO A 133 -9.03 11.93 2.38
N GLY A 134 -10.08 12.73 2.23
CA GLY A 134 -10.27 13.64 1.09
C GLY A 134 -10.89 13.01 -0.17
N SER A 135 -11.10 11.69 -0.20
CA SER A 135 -11.75 10.99 -1.33
C SER A 135 -13.19 11.42 -1.59
N GLN A 136 -13.91 11.88 -0.56
CA GLN A 136 -15.32 12.27 -0.63
C GLN A 136 -15.54 13.63 -1.30
N ASP A 137 -14.48 14.42 -1.49
CA ASP A 137 -14.59 15.67 -2.23
C ASP A 137 -14.76 15.37 -3.73
N ARG A 138 -15.91 15.76 -4.28
CA ARG A 138 -16.23 15.58 -5.70
C ARG A 138 -15.30 16.39 -6.60
N ASN A 139 -14.76 17.50 -6.10
CA ASN A 139 -13.84 18.36 -6.85
C ASN A 139 -12.38 17.90 -6.72
N ALA A 140 -12.08 16.95 -5.83
CA ALA A 140 -10.73 16.44 -5.69
C ALA A 140 -10.31 15.64 -6.92
N ASN A 141 -9.05 15.81 -7.32
CA ASN A 141 -8.42 14.97 -8.32
C ASN A 141 -8.13 13.59 -7.71
N ILE A 142 -9.04 12.65 -7.93
CA ILE A 142 -8.98 11.33 -7.28
C ILE A 142 -7.68 10.57 -7.61
N SER A 143 -7.14 10.73 -8.82
CA SER A 143 -5.89 10.09 -9.23
C SER A 143 -4.70 10.59 -8.41
N GLN A 144 -4.69 11.87 -8.04
CA GLN A 144 -3.67 12.42 -7.13
C GLN A 144 -3.88 11.93 -5.70
N VAL A 145 -5.13 11.94 -5.21
CA VAL A 145 -5.46 11.46 -3.85
C VAL A 145 -5.03 10.00 -3.66
N VAL A 146 -5.43 9.12 -4.58
CA VAL A 146 -5.02 7.70 -4.56
C VAL A 146 -3.51 7.58 -4.76
N GLY A 147 -2.92 8.35 -5.68
CA GLY A 147 -1.48 8.34 -5.94
C GLY A 147 -0.64 8.70 -4.72
N HIS A 148 -1.01 9.75 -3.98
CA HIS A 148 -0.34 10.13 -2.73
C HIS A 148 -0.50 9.06 -1.65
N TRP A 149 -1.70 8.49 -1.52
CA TRP A 149 -1.94 7.42 -0.57
C TRP A 149 -1.13 6.15 -0.88
N LEU A 150 -0.99 5.78 -2.16
CA LEU A 150 -0.15 4.66 -2.59
C LEU A 150 1.35 4.88 -2.35
N GLN A 151 1.77 6.14 -2.24
CA GLN A 151 3.15 6.53 -1.92
C GLN A 151 3.39 6.64 -0.42
N ASP A 152 2.34 6.60 0.41
CA ASP A 152 2.48 6.57 1.86
C ASP A 152 3.10 5.22 2.28
N GLY A 153 4.26 5.28 2.93
CA GLY A 153 4.99 4.11 3.41
C GLY A 153 4.17 3.22 4.36
N LYS A 154 3.07 3.73 4.92
CA LYS A 154 2.15 2.96 5.76
C LYS A 154 1.48 1.79 5.01
N ILE A 155 1.20 1.90 3.72
CA ILE A 155 0.44 0.85 3.00
C ILE A 155 1.29 -0.39 2.70
N GLY A 156 2.60 -0.22 2.52
CA GLY A 156 3.51 -1.32 2.19
C GLY A 156 3.49 -1.70 0.71
N LYS A 157 3.51 -3.01 0.44
CA LYS A 157 3.55 -3.56 -0.92
C LYS A 157 2.17 -3.51 -1.55
N TRP A 158 2.09 -3.07 -2.79
CA TRP A 158 0.85 -3.02 -3.54
C TRP A 158 1.07 -3.35 -5.02
N ILE A 159 0.01 -3.84 -5.66
CA ILE A 159 -0.12 -4.01 -7.10
C ILE A 159 -1.37 -3.26 -7.54
N LEU A 160 -1.22 -2.44 -8.58
CA LEU A 160 -2.34 -1.76 -9.25
C LEU A 160 -2.48 -2.34 -10.66
N VAL A 161 -3.61 -2.97 -10.93
CA VAL A 161 -3.97 -3.48 -12.25
C VAL A 161 -4.90 -2.48 -12.92
N LEU A 162 -4.51 -2.01 -14.10
CA LEU A 162 -5.37 -1.23 -15.00
C LEU A 162 -5.88 -2.17 -16.08
N ASP A 163 -7.16 -2.53 -16.03
CA ASP A 163 -7.78 -3.46 -16.99
C ASP A 163 -8.53 -2.71 -18.08
N ASN A 164 -8.50 -3.26 -19.29
CA ASN A 164 -9.10 -2.68 -20.49
C ASN A 164 -8.62 -1.24 -20.79
N VAL A 165 -7.32 -0.98 -20.71
CA VAL A 165 -6.75 0.33 -21.10
C VAL A 165 -6.82 0.47 -22.62
N ASP A 166 -7.82 1.20 -23.11
CA ASP A 166 -8.03 1.45 -24.54
C ASP A 166 -7.54 2.86 -24.98
N ASP A 167 -7.35 3.76 -24.02
CA ASP A 167 -6.95 5.15 -24.25
C ASP A 167 -5.47 5.37 -23.91
N ASP A 168 -4.65 5.56 -24.93
CA ASP A 168 -3.22 5.83 -24.81
C ASP A 168 -2.93 7.11 -24.01
N GLU A 169 -3.85 8.08 -23.94
CA GLU A 169 -3.63 9.30 -23.15
C GLU A 169 -3.56 9.01 -21.65
N LEU A 170 -4.28 8.00 -21.15
CA LEU A 170 -4.25 7.58 -19.75
C LEU A 170 -2.86 7.09 -19.32
N LEU A 171 -2.08 6.55 -20.26
CA LEU A 171 -0.73 6.05 -20.02
C LEU A 171 0.34 7.14 -20.18
N ARG A 172 0.08 8.14 -21.02
CA ARG A 172 1.07 9.17 -21.41
C ARG A 172 1.17 10.33 -20.44
N LYS A 173 0.15 10.58 -19.62
CA LYS A 173 0.21 11.64 -18.60
C LYS A 173 0.91 11.08 -17.36
N PRO A 174 2.11 11.56 -16.99
CA PRO A 174 2.70 11.18 -15.71
C PRO A 174 1.70 11.56 -14.61
N LEU A 175 1.51 10.68 -13.63
CA LEU A 175 0.98 11.10 -12.33
C LEU A 175 2.01 12.12 -11.81
N ALA A 176 1.73 13.40 -12.03
CA ALA A 176 2.70 14.47 -11.87
C ALA A 176 3.27 14.41 -10.46
N LYS A 177 4.61 14.41 -10.36
CA LYS A 177 5.28 14.77 -9.11
C LYS A 177 4.97 16.24 -8.87
N SER A 178 4.23 16.51 -7.79
CA SER A 178 4.13 17.86 -7.24
C SER A 178 5.09 17.99 -6.08
#